data_AF-N9LCF9-F1
#
_entry.id   AF-N9LCF9-F1
#
_cell.length_a   1.000
_cell.length_b   1.000
_cell.length_c   1.000
_cell.angle_alpha   90.00
_cell.angle_beta   90.00
_cell.angle_gamma   90.00
#
_symmetry.space_group_name_H-M   'P 1'
#
loop_
_entity.id
_entity.type
_entity.pdbx_description
1 polymer ?
#
loop_
_entity_poly.entity_id
_entity_poly.type
_entity_poly.pdbx_seq_one_letter_code
_entity_poly.pdbx_strand_id
1 'polypeptide(L)'
;LNIVGGADAATAEDKTSGENVITRTTEDGIKIELLKDAKFDSITTGDSVLNNNGLTIKDGPSITKDGINAGNKVISNVADGKDGKDAVNVDQLTNVKDGLDGKITDTNNKLDDAKKDLGNQITNTKDQLTNQITDTKTELNNTINNTKTELENKGLNFAGNAGKDVHRKLGDKLNIVGGANAATAEDKTSGENVITRTTEDGIKIELLKDAKFDSITTG
;
A
#
# COMPACT_ATOMS: atom_id res chain seq x y z
N LEU A 1 -3.81 -88.99 42.54
CA LEU A 1 -4.22 -87.57 42.49
C LEU A 1 -4.45 -87.23 41.01
N ASN A 2 -5.64 -86.80 40.61
CA ASN A 2 -5.89 -86.39 39.22
C ASN A 2 -5.69 -84.87 39.14
N ILE A 3 -4.48 -84.44 38.76
CA ILE A 3 -4.21 -83.03 38.54
C ILE A 3 -4.66 -82.72 37.11
N VAL A 4 -5.71 -81.90 36.98
CA VAL A 4 -6.22 -81.39 35.70
C VAL A 4 -5.78 -79.94 35.52
N GLY A 5 -5.00 -79.66 34.48
CA GLY A 5 -4.46 -78.33 34.14
C GLY A 5 -2.96 -78.34 33.85
N GLY A 6 -2.48 -77.42 33.00
CA GLY A 6 -1.08 -77.30 32.57
C GLY A 6 -0.90 -77.37 31.06
N ALA A 7 0.36 -77.27 30.60
CA ALA A 7 0.72 -77.56 29.21
C ALA A 7 0.42 -79.03 28.89
N ASP A 8 0.12 -79.35 27.62
CA ASP A 8 -0.01 -80.75 27.17
C ASP A 8 1.27 -81.52 27.52
N ALA A 9 1.16 -82.77 27.98
CA ALA A 9 2.31 -83.62 28.26
C ALA A 9 3.21 -83.83 27.03
N ALA A 10 2.67 -83.65 25.82
CA ALA A 10 3.44 -83.66 24.57
C ALA A 10 4.17 -82.33 24.26
N THR A 11 3.97 -81.28 25.07
CA THR A 11 4.68 -80.00 24.92
C THR A 11 6.17 -80.22 25.13
N ALA A 12 6.98 -79.76 24.20
CA ALA A 12 8.43 -79.91 24.28
C ALA A 12 8.98 -79.26 25.55
N GLU A 13 10.00 -79.89 26.17
CA GLU A 13 10.56 -79.46 27.44
C GLU A 13 11.10 -78.01 27.38
N ASP A 14 11.67 -77.60 26.24
CA ASP A 14 12.14 -76.24 25.97
C ASP A 14 11.02 -75.19 25.85
N LYS A 15 9.75 -75.61 25.84
CA LYS A 15 8.56 -74.75 25.84
C LYS A 15 7.83 -74.73 27.18
N THR A 16 8.38 -75.40 28.19
CA THR A 16 7.82 -75.42 29.55
C THR A 16 8.86 -74.89 30.55
N SER A 17 8.41 -74.33 31.66
CA SER A 17 9.29 -73.92 32.76
C SER A 17 8.74 -74.42 34.09
N GLY A 18 9.59 -75.09 34.86
CA GLY A 18 9.34 -75.42 36.27
C GLY A 18 9.81 -74.33 37.22
N GLU A 19 10.48 -73.27 36.73
CA GLU A 19 11.17 -72.27 37.58
C GLU A 19 10.20 -71.56 38.52
N ASN A 20 8.97 -71.31 38.07
CA ASN A 20 7.99 -70.53 38.82
C ASN A 20 7.12 -71.35 39.76
N VAL A 21 7.12 -72.69 39.67
CA VAL A 21 6.24 -73.55 40.47
C VAL A 21 7.03 -74.17 41.61
N ILE A 22 6.60 -73.89 42.84
CA ILE A 22 7.16 -74.51 44.05
C ILE A 22 6.19 -75.59 44.51
N THR A 23 6.70 -76.80 44.72
CA THR A 23 5.98 -77.88 45.39
C THR A 23 6.63 -78.17 46.74
N ARG A 24 5.80 -78.25 47.80
CA ARG A 24 6.25 -78.60 49.15
C ARG A 24 5.37 -79.70 49.71
N THR A 25 6.00 -80.68 50.35
CA THR A 25 5.28 -81.62 51.21
C THR A 25 5.00 -80.98 52.56
N THR A 26 3.76 -81.03 53.00
CA THR A 26 3.28 -80.59 54.32
C THR A 26 2.60 -81.76 55.04
N GLU A 27 2.26 -81.59 56.30
CA GLU A 27 1.54 -82.61 57.09
C GLU A 27 0.18 -82.98 56.46
N ASP A 28 -0.51 -81.99 55.88
CA ASP A 28 -1.82 -82.17 55.23
C ASP A 28 -1.78 -82.52 53.73
N GLY A 29 -0.58 -82.67 53.11
CA GLY A 29 -0.47 -83.01 51.69
C GLY A 29 0.61 -82.26 50.92
N ILE A 30 0.32 -81.88 49.67
CA ILE A 30 1.24 -81.12 48.80
C ILE A 30 0.73 -79.69 48.66
N LYS A 31 1.56 -78.72 49.02
CA LYS A 31 1.33 -77.30 48.74
C LYS A 31 1.98 -76.94 47.40
N ILE A 32 1.19 -76.36 46.49
CA ILE A 32 1.66 -75.82 45.21
C ILE A 32 1.58 -74.31 45.29
N GLU A 33 2.70 -73.64 45.04
CA GLU A 33 2.83 -72.20 45.12
C GLU A 33 3.49 -71.68 43.84
N LEU A 34 3.26 -70.41 43.52
CA LEU A 34 4.06 -69.70 42.54
C LEU A 34 5.11 -68.84 43.24
N LEU A 35 6.24 -68.62 42.57
CA LEU A 35 7.15 -67.55 42.96
C LEU A 35 6.40 -66.20 42.99
N LYS A 36 6.69 -65.38 44.01
CA LYS A 36 6.19 -63.99 44.07
C LYS A 36 6.75 -63.17 42.91
N ASP A 37 8.04 -63.36 42.62
CA ASP A 37 8.75 -62.78 41.48
C ASP A 37 8.93 -63.84 40.39
N ALA A 38 7.83 -64.19 39.72
CA ALA A 38 7.86 -65.16 38.64
C ALA A 38 8.56 -64.60 37.39
N LYS A 39 9.30 -65.44 36.68
CA LYS A 39 10.01 -65.10 35.43
C LYS A 39 9.29 -65.69 34.22
N PHE A 40 9.08 -64.88 33.19
CA PHE A 40 8.46 -65.31 31.95
C PHE A 40 9.28 -64.80 30.76
N ASP A 41 9.42 -65.62 29.72
CA ASP A 41 9.95 -65.15 28.43
C ASP A 41 8.93 -64.25 27.71
N SER A 42 7.65 -64.57 27.86
CA SER A 42 6.52 -63.83 27.30
C SER A 42 5.24 -64.09 28.08
N ILE A 43 4.41 -63.06 28.22
CA ILE A 43 3.03 -63.15 28.72
C ILE A 43 2.10 -62.69 27.60
N THR A 44 1.15 -63.52 27.21
CA THR A 44 0.16 -63.22 26.18
C THR A 44 -1.25 -63.22 26.79
N THR A 45 -1.97 -62.11 26.67
CA THR A 45 -3.36 -61.96 27.15
C THR A 45 -4.21 -61.33 26.06
N GLY A 46 -5.01 -62.15 25.36
CA GLY A 46 -5.70 -61.70 24.15
C GLY A 46 -4.70 -61.19 23.12
N ASP A 47 -4.89 -59.95 22.66
CA ASP A 47 -4.02 -59.29 21.67
C ASP A 47 -2.76 -58.64 22.27
N SER A 48 -2.62 -58.63 23.60
CA SER A 48 -1.47 -58.02 24.28
C SER A 48 -0.36 -59.05 24.52
N VAL A 49 0.87 -58.65 24.22
CA VAL A 49 2.09 -59.43 24.47
C VAL A 49 3.06 -58.57 25.25
N LEU A 50 3.48 -59.04 26.43
CA LEU A 50 4.59 -58.49 27.21
C LEU A 50 5.77 -59.45 27.16
N ASN A 51 6.91 -58.99 26.65
CA ASN A 51 8.13 -59.80 26.53
C ASN A 51 9.40 -58.94 26.68
N ASN A 52 10.57 -59.50 26.36
CA ASN A 52 11.86 -58.82 26.48
C ASN A 52 12.01 -57.54 25.63
N ASN A 53 11.11 -57.29 24.68
CA ASN A 53 11.10 -56.06 23.88
C ASN A 53 10.20 -54.98 24.49
N GLY A 54 9.23 -55.34 25.35
CA GLY A 54 8.25 -54.44 25.95
C GLY A 54 6.81 -54.96 25.78
N LEU A 55 5.84 -54.04 25.77
CA LEU A 55 4.41 -54.30 25.58
C LEU A 55 4.00 -54.02 24.14
N THR A 56 3.32 -54.96 23.50
CA THR A 56 2.69 -54.77 22.18
C THR A 56 1.22 -55.16 22.24
N ILE A 57 0.35 -54.35 21.65
CA ILE A 57 -1.06 -54.67 21.42
C ILE A 57 -1.23 -54.87 19.91
N LYS A 58 -1.70 -56.05 19.49
CA LYS A 58 -1.96 -56.33 18.06
C LYS A 58 -2.91 -55.27 17.48
N ASP A 59 -2.56 -54.75 16.31
CA ASP A 59 -3.30 -53.67 15.61
C ASP A 59 -3.51 -52.39 16.45
N GLY A 60 -2.70 -52.20 17.50
CA GLY A 60 -2.84 -51.13 18.48
C GLY A 60 -1.50 -50.49 18.89
N PRO A 61 -1.48 -49.76 20.02
CA PRO A 61 -0.27 -49.15 20.54
C PRO A 61 0.78 -50.15 21.02
N SER A 62 2.03 -49.70 21.10
CA SER A 62 3.13 -50.45 21.72
C SER A 62 4.06 -49.53 22.52
N ILE A 63 4.72 -50.12 23.53
CA ILE A 63 5.78 -49.51 24.33
C ILE A 63 6.94 -50.50 24.33
N THR A 64 7.99 -50.19 23.59
CA THR A 64 9.17 -51.07 23.45
C THR A 64 10.45 -50.33 23.82
N LYS A 65 11.59 -51.03 23.75
CA LYS A 65 12.92 -50.42 23.89
C LYS A 65 13.20 -49.30 22.88
N ASP A 66 12.50 -49.29 21.76
CA ASP A 66 12.63 -48.28 20.71
C ASP A 66 11.75 -47.04 20.96
N GLY A 67 10.88 -47.08 21.98
CA GLY A 67 10.01 -45.98 22.36
C GLY A 67 8.52 -46.36 22.32
N ILE A 68 7.68 -45.35 22.10
CA ILE A 68 6.22 -45.48 22.11
C ILE A 68 5.69 -45.31 20.70
N ASN A 69 4.85 -46.24 20.26
CA ASN A 69 4.05 -46.11 19.04
C ASN A 69 2.56 -46.06 19.42
N ALA A 70 1.87 -44.99 19.04
CA ALA A 70 0.45 -44.81 19.33
C ALA A 70 -0.49 -45.64 18.43
N GLY A 71 0.03 -46.33 17.41
CA GLY A 71 -0.79 -47.18 16.53
C GLY A 71 -1.85 -46.39 15.74
N ASN A 72 -1.50 -45.18 15.29
CA ASN A 72 -2.42 -44.22 14.64
C ASN A 72 -3.67 -43.91 15.48
N LYS A 73 -3.53 -43.88 16.81
CA LYS A 73 -4.60 -43.46 17.73
C LYS A 73 -4.24 -42.11 18.36
N VAL A 74 -5.28 -41.41 18.80
CA VAL A 74 -5.12 -40.16 19.56
C VAL A 74 -4.57 -40.49 20.95
N ILE A 75 -3.56 -39.73 21.38
CA ILE A 75 -3.11 -39.71 22.77
C ILE A 75 -3.90 -38.60 23.47
N SER A 76 -4.91 -38.98 24.26
CA SER A 76 -5.75 -38.04 25.00
C SER A 76 -5.21 -37.78 26.40
N ASN A 77 -5.74 -36.74 27.06
CA ASN A 77 -5.40 -36.34 28.44
C ASN A 77 -3.91 -35.99 28.63
N VAL A 78 -3.29 -35.40 27.61
CA VAL A 78 -1.93 -34.84 27.69
C VAL A 78 -2.02 -33.47 28.35
N ALA A 79 -1.51 -33.37 29.58
CA ALA A 79 -1.38 -32.08 30.26
C ALA A 79 -0.42 -31.15 29.50
N ASP A 80 -0.55 -29.84 29.73
CA ASP A 80 0.34 -28.85 29.11
C ASP A 80 1.81 -29.16 29.42
N GLY A 81 2.63 -29.22 28.37
CA GLY A 81 4.06 -29.34 28.50
C GLY A 81 4.67 -28.07 29.10
N LYS A 82 5.58 -28.23 30.06
CA LYS A 82 6.26 -27.13 30.77
C LYS A 82 7.75 -27.12 30.51
N ASP A 83 8.34 -28.30 30.37
CA ASP A 83 9.75 -28.48 30.09
C ASP A 83 10.00 -28.72 28.60
N GLY A 84 11.22 -28.44 28.13
CA GLY A 84 11.57 -28.50 26.71
C GLY A 84 11.51 -29.89 26.05
N LYS A 85 11.16 -30.94 26.81
CA LYS A 85 11.00 -32.32 26.33
C LYS A 85 9.58 -32.87 26.54
N ASP A 86 8.68 -32.06 27.09
CA ASP A 86 7.30 -32.46 27.26
C ASP A 86 6.57 -32.48 25.92
N ALA A 87 5.56 -33.34 25.82
CA ALA A 87 4.65 -33.31 24.68
C ALA A 87 3.80 -32.03 24.75
N VAL A 88 3.46 -31.50 23.57
CA VAL A 88 2.53 -30.37 23.43
C VAL A 88 1.13 -30.88 23.13
N ASN A 89 0.11 -30.27 23.74
CA ASN A 89 -1.28 -30.55 23.43
C ASN A 89 -1.89 -29.48 22.48
N VAL A 90 -3.13 -29.69 22.06
CA VAL A 90 -3.83 -28.80 21.10
C VAL A 90 -4.14 -27.43 21.71
N ASP A 91 -4.37 -27.34 23.02
CA ASP A 91 -4.66 -26.07 23.69
C ASP A 91 -3.44 -25.15 23.63
N GLN A 92 -2.24 -25.68 23.87
CA GLN A 92 -0.98 -24.93 23.71
C GLN A 92 -0.78 -24.44 22.27
N LEU A 93 -1.10 -25.27 21.27
CA LEU A 93 -1.04 -24.87 19.86
C LEU A 93 -2.06 -23.78 19.51
N THR A 94 -3.28 -23.87 20.07
CA THR A 94 -4.35 -22.88 19.89
C THR A 94 -3.94 -21.53 20.49
N ASN A 95 -3.34 -21.52 21.68
CA ASN A 95 -2.82 -20.29 22.29
C ASN A 95 -1.75 -19.59 21.43
N VAL A 96 -0.88 -20.36 20.77
CA VAL A 96 0.10 -19.82 19.81
C VAL A 96 -0.60 -19.21 18.60
N LYS A 97 -1.62 -19.89 18.05
CA LYS A 97 -2.42 -19.40 16.93
C LYS A 97 -3.14 -18.09 17.29
N ASP A 98 -3.80 -18.03 18.44
CA ASP A 98 -4.53 -16.83 18.86
C ASP A 98 -3.58 -15.64 19.09
N GLY A 99 -2.40 -15.89 19.65
CA GLY A 99 -1.35 -14.88 19.77
C GLY A 99 -0.85 -14.37 18.41
N LEU A 100 -0.78 -15.24 17.39
CA LEU A 100 -0.44 -14.86 16.02
C LEU A 100 -1.56 -14.03 15.38
N ASP A 101 -2.82 -14.45 15.53
CA ASP A 101 -3.99 -13.74 15.00
C ASP A 101 -4.09 -12.32 15.58
N GLY A 102 -3.79 -12.16 16.88
CA GLY A 102 -3.69 -10.84 17.53
C GLY A 102 -2.61 -9.95 16.89
N LYS A 103 -1.39 -10.48 16.68
CA LYS A 103 -0.30 -9.74 16.01
C LYS A 103 -0.65 -9.34 14.58
N ILE A 104 -1.34 -10.20 13.84
CA ILE A 104 -1.81 -9.91 12.48
C ILE A 104 -2.82 -8.77 12.51
N THR A 105 -3.75 -8.80 13.47
CA THR A 105 -4.77 -7.75 13.65
C THR A 105 -4.13 -6.41 13.97
N ASP A 106 -3.20 -6.37 14.92
CA ASP A 106 -2.44 -5.15 15.26
C ASP A 106 -1.66 -4.59 14.07
N THR A 107 -1.07 -5.46 13.27
CA THR A 107 -0.33 -5.08 12.06
C THR A 107 -1.26 -4.46 11.02
N ASN A 108 -2.43 -5.05 10.79
CA ASN A 108 -3.42 -4.52 9.86
C ASN A 108 -3.96 -3.15 10.31
N ASN A 109 -4.23 -2.98 11.60
CA ASN A 109 -4.68 -1.68 12.14
C ASN A 109 -3.63 -0.58 11.90
N LYS A 110 -2.34 -0.85 12.20
CA LYS A 110 -1.25 0.09 11.94
C LYS A 110 -1.11 0.43 10.45
N LEU A 111 -1.32 -0.57 9.58
CA LEU A 111 -1.29 -0.37 8.13
C LEU A 111 -2.44 0.54 7.68
N ASP A 112 -3.64 0.36 8.22
CA ASP A 112 -4.79 1.17 7.86
C ASP A 112 -4.69 2.61 8.38
N ASP A 113 -4.13 2.81 9.57
CA ASP A 113 -3.77 4.14 10.09
C ASP A 113 -2.76 4.83 9.15
N ALA A 114 -1.70 4.13 8.73
CA ALA A 114 -0.72 4.66 7.81
C ALA A 114 -1.32 5.05 6.44
N LYS A 115 -2.24 4.23 5.90
CA LYS A 115 -2.97 4.56 4.66
C LYS A 115 -3.84 5.79 4.83
N LYS A 116 -4.53 5.92 5.96
CA LYS A 116 -5.38 7.08 6.27
C LYS A 116 -4.54 8.36 6.36
N ASP A 117 -3.41 8.32 7.05
CA ASP A 117 -2.49 9.45 7.16
C ASP A 117 -1.93 9.85 5.80
N LEU A 118 -1.54 8.88 4.97
CA LEU A 118 -1.10 9.15 3.60
C LEU A 118 -2.22 9.79 2.76
N GLY A 119 -3.46 9.30 2.88
CA GLY A 119 -4.63 9.90 2.23
C GLY A 119 -4.87 11.35 2.63
N ASN A 120 -4.71 11.67 3.92
CA ASN A 120 -4.81 13.03 4.44
C ASN A 120 -3.69 13.92 3.88
N GLN A 121 -2.44 13.45 3.86
CA GLN A 121 -1.31 14.20 3.29
C GLN A 121 -1.51 14.51 1.79
N ILE A 122 -2.01 13.54 1.02
CA ILE A 122 -2.32 13.72 -0.40
C ILE A 122 -3.40 14.79 -0.58
N THR A 123 -4.46 14.74 0.22
CA THR A 123 -5.56 15.71 0.16
C THR A 123 -5.08 17.13 0.50
N ASN A 124 -4.32 17.27 1.59
CA ASN A 124 -3.73 18.55 1.99
C ASN A 124 -2.83 19.14 0.89
N THR A 125 -1.97 18.29 0.30
CA THR A 125 -1.06 18.71 -0.78
C THR A 125 -1.86 19.18 -2.00
N LYS A 126 -2.92 18.44 -2.36
CA LYS A 126 -3.81 18.81 -3.47
C LYS A 126 -4.49 20.16 -3.23
N ASP A 127 -4.98 20.40 -2.01
CA ASP A 127 -5.67 21.64 -1.66
C ASP A 127 -4.70 22.82 -1.70
N GLN A 128 -3.50 22.67 -1.13
CA GLN A 128 -2.45 23.69 -1.19
C GLN A 128 -2.08 24.05 -2.64
N LEU A 129 -1.90 23.05 -3.49
CA LEU A 129 -1.56 23.27 -4.90
C LEU A 129 -2.71 23.94 -5.67
N THR A 130 -3.96 23.54 -5.38
CA THR A 130 -5.15 24.15 -5.98
C THR A 130 -5.28 25.63 -5.60
N ASN A 131 -5.03 25.96 -4.34
CA ASN A 131 -5.03 27.35 -3.87
C ASN A 131 -3.91 28.16 -4.54
N GLN A 132 -2.68 27.65 -4.56
CA GLN A 132 -1.56 28.34 -5.20
C GLN A 132 -1.80 28.62 -6.69
N ILE A 133 -2.38 27.66 -7.42
CA ILE A 133 -2.75 27.83 -8.83
C ILE A 133 -3.83 28.90 -8.98
N THR A 134 -4.84 28.89 -8.10
CA THR A 134 -5.95 29.86 -8.13
C THR A 134 -5.46 31.28 -7.84
N ASP A 135 -4.59 31.43 -6.85
CA ASP A 135 -3.99 32.71 -6.47
C ASP A 135 -3.12 33.26 -7.62
N THR A 136 -2.23 32.42 -8.17
CA THR A 136 -1.38 32.78 -9.32
C THR A 136 -2.20 33.20 -10.53
N LYS A 137 -3.28 32.45 -10.83
CA LYS A 137 -4.19 32.79 -11.93
C LYS A 137 -4.88 34.14 -11.71
N THR A 138 -5.28 34.42 -10.47
CA THR A 138 -5.93 35.68 -10.10
C THR A 138 -4.96 36.86 -10.25
N GLU A 139 -3.73 36.73 -9.73
CA GLU A 139 -2.69 37.74 -9.85
C GLU A 139 -2.32 38.03 -11.31
N LEU A 140 -2.17 36.98 -12.13
CA LEU A 140 -1.88 37.13 -13.55
C LEU A 140 -3.03 37.85 -14.28
N ASN A 141 -4.28 37.46 -14.03
CA ASN A 141 -5.44 38.13 -14.63
C ASN A 141 -5.50 39.61 -14.23
N ASN A 142 -5.24 39.93 -12.96
CA ASN A 142 -5.19 41.31 -12.49
C ASN A 142 -4.09 42.10 -13.20
N THR A 143 -2.89 41.53 -13.32
CA THR A 143 -1.76 42.16 -14.03
C THR A 143 -2.07 42.42 -15.49
N ILE A 144 -2.65 41.44 -16.18
CA ILE A 144 -3.05 41.55 -17.60
C ILE A 144 -4.12 42.64 -17.76
N ASN A 145 -5.16 42.63 -16.92
CA ASN A 145 -6.24 43.61 -16.99
C ASN A 145 -5.74 45.02 -16.69
N ASN A 146 -4.89 45.19 -15.67
CA ASN A 146 -4.29 46.47 -15.34
C ASN A 146 -3.43 46.98 -16.50
N THR A 147 -2.56 46.14 -17.07
CA THR A 147 -1.73 46.49 -18.22
C THR A 147 -2.58 46.90 -19.42
N LYS A 148 -3.65 46.14 -19.70
CA LYS A 148 -4.60 46.46 -20.76
C LYS A 148 -5.21 47.85 -20.55
N THR A 149 -5.74 48.13 -19.36
CA THR A 149 -6.35 49.42 -19.02
C THR A 149 -5.33 50.56 -19.07
N GLU A 150 -4.11 50.35 -18.59
CA GLU A 150 -3.05 51.35 -18.69
C GLU A 150 -2.71 51.69 -20.14
N LEU A 151 -2.57 50.70 -21.02
CA LEU A 151 -2.26 50.93 -22.43
C LEU A 151 -3.42 51.62 -23.17
N GLU A 152 -4.67 51.20 -22.89
CA GLU A 152 -5.87 51.85 -23.45
C GLU A 152 -5.98 53.33 -23.03
N ASN A 153 -5.58 53.66 -21.80
CA ASN A 153 -5.63 55.04 -21.29
C ASN A 153 -4.39 55.87 -21.65
N LYS A 154 -3.20 55.25 -21.79
CA LYS A 154 -1.98 55.97 -22.20
C LYS A 154 -2.04 56.40 -23.66
N GLY A 155 -2.63 55.59 -24.54
CA GLY A 155 -2.92 55.97 -25.93
C GLY A 155 -1.73 56.61 -26.66
N LEU A 156 -2.02 57.57 -27.53
CA LEU A 156 -1.06 58.45 -28.18
C LEU A 156 -1.50 59.91 -28.01
N ASN A 157 -0.54 60.78 -27.73
CA ASN A 157 -0.76 62.24 -27.64
C ASN A 157 -0.11 62.94 -28.84
N PHE A 158 -0.81 63.91 -29.41
CA PHE A 158 -0.35 64.71 -30.54
C PHE A 158 -0.38 66.19 -30.16
N ALA A 159 0.79 66.81 -30.04
CA ALA A 159 0.93 68.24 -29.79
C ALA A 159 1.07 69.01 -31.11
N GLY A 160 0.55 70.23 -31.16
CA GLY A 160 0.78 71.18 -32.25
C GLY A 160 1.58 72.39 -31.79
N ASN A 161 1.90 73.31 -32.70
CA ASN A 161 2.64 74.53 -32.38
C ASN A 161 1.87 75.48 -31.42
N ALA A 162 0.55 75.35 -31.32
CA ALA A 162 -0.32 76.06 -30.39
C ALA A 162 -1.59 75.22 -30.11
N GLY A 163 -2.26 75.49 -29.00
CA GLY A 163 -3.47 74.75 -28.56
C GLY A 163 -3.15 73.66 -27.52
N LYS A 164 -4.16 72.86 -27.17
CA LYS A 164 -4.01 71.70 -26.26
C LYS A 164 -3.67 70.44 -27.06
N ASP A 165 -2.90 69.55 -26.46
CA ASP A 165 -2.60 68.24 -27.03
C ASP A 165 -3.87 67.44 -27.30
N VAL A 166 -3.85 66.70 -28.41
CA VAL A 166 -4.92 65.78 -28.78
C VAL A 166 -4.53 64.37 -28.36
N HIS A 167 -5.28 63.81 -27.41
CA HIS A 167 -5.14 62.44 -26.98
C HIS A 167 -6.05 61.51 -27.78
N ARG A 168 -5.54 60.37 -28.25
CA ARG A 168 -6.32 59.28 -28.86
C ARG A 168 -5.97 57.97 -28.19
N LYS A 169 -6.98 57.17 -27.84
CA LYS A 169 -6.75 55.82 -27.32
C LYS A 169 -6.20 54.92 -28.42
N LEU A 170 -5.54 53.82 -28.05
CA LEU A 170 -5.11 52.83 -29.05
C LEU A 170 -6.34 52.29 -29.81
N GLY A 171 -6.29 52.36 -31.14
CA GLY A 171 -7.40 51.97 -32.02
C GLY A 171 -8.35 53.11 -32.40
N ASP A 172 -8.28 54.28 -31.75
CA ASP A 172 -9.05 55.44 -32.15
C ASP A 172 -8.53 56.06 -33.45
N LYS A 173 -9.42 56.49 -34.35
CA LYS A 173 -9.05 57.15 -35.61
C LYS A 173 -8.67 58.62 -35.41
N LEU A 174 -7.41 59.02 -35.61
CA LEU A 174 -7.06 60.44 -35.73
C LEU A 174 -7.48 60.98 -37.11
N ASN A 175 -8.37 61.96 -37.16
CA ASN A 175 -8.70 62.66 -38.41
C ASN A 175 -7.78 63.87 -38.57
N ILE A 176 -7.14 64.00 -39.74
CA ILE A 176 -6.36 65.17 -40.13
C ILE A 176 -7.07 65.76 -41.35
N VAL A 177 -7.61 66.96 -41.21
CA VAL A 177 -8.41 67.62 -42.27
C VAL A 177 -7.72 68.90 -42.73
N GLY A 178 -7.60 69.06 -44.05
CA GLY A 178 -7.20 70.33 -44.68
C GLY A 178 -8.41 71.21 -44.99
N GLY A 179 -8.18 72.41 -45.56
CA GLY A 179 -9.26 73.34 -45.91
C GLY A 179 -10.09 72.95 -47.14
N ALA A 180 -9.65 71.97 -47.94
CA ALA A 180 -10.40 71.47 -49.09
C ALA A 180 -11.58 70.58 -48.66
N ASN A 181 -12.70 70.66 -49.38
CA ASN A 181 -13.81 69.73 -49.18
C ASN A 181 -13.35 68.29 -49.47
N ALA A 182 -13.73 67.33 -48.63
CA ALA A 182 -13.40 65.91 -48.81
C ALA A 182 -13.92 65.32 -50.14
N ALA A 183 -14.92 65.94 -50.76
CA ALA A 183 -15.47 65.52 -52.06
C ALA A 183 -14.77 66.18 -53.27
N THR A 184 -13.76 67.02 -53.07
CA THR A 184 -13.00 67.63 -54.16
C THR A 184 -12.27 66.56 -54.95
N ALA A 185 -12.40 66.58 -56.28
CA ALA A 185 -11.75 65.62 -57.17
C ALA A 185 -10.22 65.68 -57.05
N GLU A 186 -9.55 64.53 -57.21
CA GLU A 186 -8.10 64.39 -56.99
C GLU A 186 -7.30 65.32 -57.91
N ASP A 187 -7.76 65.54 -59.15
CA ASP A 187 -7.16 66.46 -60.14
C ASP A 187 -7.29 67.95 -59.78
N LYS A 188 -8.01 68.25 -58.69
CA LYS A 188 -8.15 69.61 -58.12
C LYS A 188 -7.43 69.76 -56.77
N THR A 189 -6.66 68.75 -56.36
CA THR A 189 -5.83 68.79 -55.15
C THR A 189 -4.37 68.48 -55.49
N SER A 190 -3.42 68.97 -54.70
CA SER A 190 -2.00 68.66 -54.90
C SER A 190 -1.33 68.32 -53.58
N GLY A 191 -0.58 67.23 -53.58
CA GLY A 191 0.32 66.84 -52.49
C GLY A 191 1.77 67.33 -52.69
N GLU A 192 2.07 68.03 -53.79
CA GLU A 192 3.47 68.33 -54.17
C GLU A 192 4.19 69.25 -53.18
N ASN A 193 3.45 70.17 -52.55
CA ASN A 193 4.06 71.21 -51.73
C ASN A 193 4.24 70.83 -50.26
N VAL A 194 3.56 69.80 -49.75
CA VAL A 194 3.66 69.39 -48.34
C VAL A 194 4.61 68.20 -48.24
N ILE A 195 5.62 68.32 -47.38
CA ILE A 195 6.53 67.22 -47.07
C ILE A 195 6.40 66.86 -45.60
N THR A 196 6.53 65.57 -45.29
CA THR A 196 6.68 65.09 -43.91
C THR A 196 8.07 64.49 -43.71
N ARG A 197 8.67 64.75 -42.55
CA ARG A 197 9.96 64.16 -42.15
C ARG A 197 9.87 63.64 -40.73
N THR A 198 10.37 62.44 -40.51
CA THR A 198 10.61 61.96 -39.14
C THR A 198 11.80 62.68 -38.53
N THR A 199 11.65 63.08 -37.29
CA THR A 199 12.67 63.67 -36.42
C THR A 199 12.74 62.83 -35.14
N GLU A 200 13.69 63.10 -34.26
CA GLU A 200 13.79 62.43 -32.96
C GLU A 200 12.51 62.65 -32.11
N ASP A 201 11.92 63.84 -32.18
CA ASP A 201 10.78 64.25 -31.36
C ASP A 201 9.41 64.13 -32.05
N GLY A 202 9.34 63.58 -33.28
CA GLY A 202 8.07 63.37 -33.99
C GLY A 202 8.11 63.56 -35.50
N ILE A 203 6.96 63.87 -36.11
CA ILE A 203 6.83 64.14 -37.54
C ILE A 203 6.79 65.63 -37.80
N LYS A 204 7.79 66.17 -38.50
CA LYS A 204 7.81 67.55 -38.99
C LYS A 204 7.02 67.63 -40.29
N ILE A 205 6.14 68.63 -40.39
CA ILE A 205 5.37 68.93 -41.61
C ILE A 205 5.87 70.27 -42.15
N GLU A 206 6.29 70.31 -43.40
CA GLU A 206 6.89 71.51 -44.01
C GLU A 206 6.30 71.76 -45.40
N LEU A 207 6.39 73.01 -45.85
CA LEU A 207 6.11 73.37 -47.23
C LEU A 207 7.43 73.48 -48.03
N LEU A 208 7.38 73.17 -49.32
CA LEU A 208 8.46 73.50 -50.24
C LEU A 208 8.70 75.02 -50.24
N LYS A 209 9.98 75.42 -50.29
CA LYS A 209 10.36 76.84 -50.38
C LYS A 209 9.90 77.47 -51.70
N ASP A 210 10.07 76.73 -52.78
CA ASP A 210 9.60 77.08 -54.12
C ASP A 210 8.28 76.34 -54.40
N ALA A 211 7.23 76.70 -53.66
CA ALA A 211 5.93 76.05 -53.77
C ALA A 211 5.33 76.27 -55.18
N LYS A 212 4.77 75.21 -55.75
CA LYS A 212 4.14 75.20 -57.07
C LYS A 212 2.63 75.29 -56.94
N PHE A 213 2.02 76.28 -57.58
CA PHE A 213 0.57 76.44 -57.61
C PHE A 213 0.11 76.59 -59.06
N ASP A 214 -0.86 75.77 -59.48
CA ASP A 214 -1.49 75.93 -60.80
C ASP A 214 -2.30 77.22 -60.88
N SER A 215 -2.95 77.59 -59.77
CA SER A 215 -3.61 78.87 -59.60
C SER A 215 -3.70 79.24 -58.12
N ILE A 216 -3.77 80.54 -57.83
CA ILE A 216 -3.99 81.08 -56.49
C ILE A 216 -5.25 81.92 -56.55
N THR A 217 -6.23 81.59 -55.71
CA THR A 217 -7.41 82.44 -55.51
C THR A 217 -7.20 83.24 -54.22
N THR A 218 -7.00 84.54 -54.33
CA THR A 218 -6.97 85.45 -53.17
C THR A 218 -8.37 85.97 -52.92
N GLY A 219 -8.89 85.73 -51.72
CA GLY A 219 -10.14 86.33 -51.24
C GLY A 219 -9.94 87.77 -50.80
#